data_AF-A0A372HS07-F1
#
_entry.id   AF-A0A372HS07-F1
#
_cell.length_a   1.000
_cell.length_b   1.000
_cell.length_c   1.000
_cell.angle_alpha   90.00
_cell.angle_beta   90.00
_cell.angle_gamma   90.00
#
_symmetry.space_group_name_H-M   'P 1'
#
loop_
_entity.id
_entity.type
_entity.pdbx_description
1 polymer ?
#
loop_
_entity_poly.entity_id
_entity_poly.type
_entity_poly.pdbx_seq_one_letter_code
_entity_poly.pdbx_strand_id
1 'polypeptide(L)'
;MSNDDKTLNLFPIDYPFETLCSRMKSNPIKLKLNPDFQRKYKWDQDGWLRSSKFIESCLMRIPLPSCYFAEDDSGNHIVIDGVQRLTTIQKFFDDEFALEGMTTFKELEGKKFSELGSLRSELESTTIRCIVLRKENPKKLIREIFSRLNQGAVKLSDQEIRHALYPGGFDELLEELGNIDAIKNFGLAETTTVKRDSREPDEQVLRFFAFYEDNFFDYFDSSLKEFLDDHMEKFSDLKDDELNIMRERFKTSLSKCEKIFGEDVFTNPTVRRKRKGLVHYDILMPTIGKLNDDIVNEKSEQIRNAWFTLCSSAEFKKTLSGGLQNKSSVMKRRASWVALLKEVIDGKY
;
A
#
# COMPACT_ATOMS: atom_id res chain seq x y z
N MET A 1 -11.48 -24.44 -5.83
CA MET A 1 -10.03 -24.24 -5.96
C MET A 1 -9.44 -25.56 -6.40
N SER A 2 -8.78 -25.57 -7.55
CA SER A 2 -8.04 -26.73 -8.04
C SER A 2 -6.86 -27.00 -7.09
N ASN A 3 -6.19 -28.15 -7.22
CA ASN A 3 -5.00 -28.42 -6.41
C ASN A 3 -3.83 -27.48 -6.77
N ASP A 4 -3.83 -26.95 -7.99
CA ASP A 4 -2.80 -26.05 -8.51
C ASP A 4 -2.84 -24.66 -7.83
N ASP A 5 -4.00 -24.24 -7.31
CA ASP A 5 -4.16 -22.95 -6.61
C ASP A 5 -3.58 -22.95 -5.19
N LYS A 6 -3.05 -24.09 -4.70
CA LYS A 6 -2.58 -24.27 -3.32
C LYS A 6 -1.07 -24.44 -3.20
N THR A 7 -0.37 -24.64 -4.31
CA THR A 7 1.07 -24.90 -4.33
C THR A 7 1.83 -23.82 -5.09
N LEU A 8 3.02 -23.48 -4.63
CA LEU A 8 3.86 -22.47 -5.28
C LEU A 8 4.74 -23.08 -6.36
N ASN A 9 4.77 -22.45 -7.52
CA ASN A 9 5.81 -22.62 -8.52
C ASN A 9 7.01 -21.73 -8.16
N LEU A 10 8.05 -22.35 -7.61
CA LEU A 10 9.26 -21.67 -7.16
C LEU A 10 10.45 -22.02 -8.05
N PHE A 11 11.26 -21.02 -8.38
CA PHE A 11 12.51 -21.19 -9.10
C PHE A 11 13.69 -20.69 -8.24
N PRO A 12 14.42 -21.59 -7.56
CA PRO A 12 15.60 -21.22 -6.80
C PRO A 12 16.78 -20.95 -7.73
N ILE A 13 17.49 -19.86 -7.49
CA ILE A 13 18.68 -19.45 -8.22
C ILE A 13 19.68 -18.80 -7.27
N ASP A 14 20.95 -19.16 -7.38
CA ASP A 14 22.03 -18.53 -6.60
C ASP A 14 22.67 -17.45 -7.48
N TYR A 15 22.47 -16.18 -7.13
CA TYR A 15 23.03 -15.05 -7.90
C TYR A 15 24.33 -14.54 -7.29
N PRO A 16 25.38 -14.32 -8.09
CA PRO A 16 26.52 -13.50 -7.68
C PRO A 16 26.09 -12.08 -7.32
N PHE A 17 26.76 -11.46 -6.34
CA PHE A 17 26.48 -10.09 -5.91
C PHE A 17 26.64 -9.08 -7.05
N GLU A 18 27.66 -9.25 -7.90
CA GLU A 18 27.84 -8.41 -9.09
C GLU A 18 26.64 -8.48 -10.04
N THR A 19 26.04 -9.66 -10.20
CA THR A 19 24.89 -9.88 -11.08
C THR A 19 23.64 -9.21 -10.50
N LEU A 20 23.42 -9.32 -9.19
CA LEU A 20 22.33 -8.62 -8.51
C LEU A 20 22.46 -7.11 -8.69
N CYS A 21 23.66 -6.55 -8.48
CA CYS A 21 23.93 -5.13 -8.66
C CYS A 21 23.69 -4.68 -10.11
N SER A 22 24.16 -5.44 -11.09
CA SER A 22 23.93 -5.16 -12.51
C SER A 22 22.43 -5.16 -12.85
N ARG A 23 21.66 -6.13 -12.34
CA ARG A 23 20.20 -6.19 -12.55
C ARG A 23 19.44 -5.06 -11.88
N MET A 24 19.90 -4.55 -10.74
CA MET A 24 19.30 -3.39 -10.06
C MET A 24 19.58 -2.08 -10.78
N LYS A 25 20.71 -1.99 -11.49
CA LYS A 25 21.16 -0.78 -12.21
C LYS A 25 20.84 -0.79 -13.72
N SER A 26 20.32 -1.90 -14.24
CA SER A 26 20.05 -2.02 -15.68
C SER A 26 18.97 -1.05 -16.15
N ASN A 27 18.98 -0.72 -17.44
CA ASN A 27 17.91 0.03 -18.09
C ASN A 27 17.33 -0.78 -19.27
N PRO A 28 16.08 -1.30 -19.18
CA PRO A 28 15.16 -1.20 -18.05
C PRO A 28 15.64 -1.99 -16.82
N ILE A 29 15.16 -1.62 -15.63
CA ILE A 29 15.51 -2.27 -14.34
C ILE A 29 14.97 -3.71 -14.32
N LYS A 30 15.85 -4.68 -14.13
CA LYS A 30 15.52 -6.13 -14.11
C LYS A 30 15.33 -6.71 -12.71
N LEU A 31 15.81 -6.01 -11.68
CA LEU A 31 15.58 -6.31 -10.27
C LEU A 31 15.13 -5.04 -9.55
N LYS A 32 13.82 -4.91 -9.36
CA LYS A 32 13.17 -3.76 -8.77
C LYS A 32 13.20 -3.89 -7.24
N LEU A 33 13.97 -3.04 -6.60
CA LEU A 33 13.82 -2.75 -5.18
C LEU A 33 12.61 -1.81 -5.04
N ASN A 34 11.51 -2.27 -4.45
CA ASN A 34 10.35 -1.40 -4.28
C ASN A 34 10.74 -0.21 -3.38
N PRO A 35 10.57 1.05 -3.84
CA PRO A 35 10.95 2.25 -3.09
C PRO A 35 10.32 2.33 -1.69
N ASP A 36 9.11 1.79 -1.51
CA ASP A 36 8.45 1.77 -0.19
C ASP A 36 9.18 0.86 0.79
N PHE A 37 9.66 -0.28 0.30
CA PHE A 37 10.42 -1.23 1.10
C PHE A 37 11.81 -0.68 1.42
N GLN A 38 12.39 0.09 0.50
CA GLN A 38 13.65 0.82 0.72
C GLN A 38 13.49 1.97 1.72
N ARG A 39 12.36 2.71 1.71
CA ARG A 39 12.09 3.77 2.71
C ARG A 39 12.01 3.22 4.14
N LYS A 40 11.65 1.94 4.28
CA LYS A 40 11.68 1.18 5.54
C LYS A 40 13.01 0.49 5.80
N TYR A 41 14.06 0.76 5.02
CA TYR A 41 15.42 0.34 5.33
C TYR A 41 15.83 0.98 6.67
N LYS A 42 16.20 0.14 7.64
CA LYS A 42 16.54 0.55 9.01
C LYS A 42 18.00 0.30 9.36
N TRP A 43 18.78 -0.25 8.43
CA TRP A 43 20.17 -0.60 8.73
C TRP A 43 21.11 0.60 8.68
N ASP A 44 20.68 1.74 8.13
CA ASP A 44 21.42 3.03 8.10
C ASP A 44 20.94 4.05 9.15
N GLN A 45 19.87 3.76 9.90
CA GLN A 45 19.27 4.75 10.82
C GLN A 45 20.19 5.13 11.98
N ASP A 46 21.12 4.23 12.36
CA ASP A 46 22.07 4.41 13.46
C ASP A 46 23.51 4.15 13.00
N GLY A 47 23.87 4.54 11.77
CA GLY A 47 25.18 4.26 11.16
C GLY A 47 25.20 3.00 10.28
N TRP A 48 26.39 2.52 9.94
CA TRP A 48 26.61 1.39 9.02
C TRP A 48 26.96 0.07 9.72
N LEU A 49 26.86 -0.01 11.04
CA LEU A 49 27.30 -1.15 11.82
C LEU A 49 26.63 -2.47 11.42
N ARG A 50 25.31 -2.45 11.16
CA ARG A 50 24.58 -3.66 10.72
C ARG A 50 24.99 -4.07 9.31
N SER A 51 25.12 -3.10 8.42
CA SER A 51 25.58 -3.28 7.05
C SER A 51 27.00 -3.84 7.01
N SER A 52 27.90 -3.30 7.84
CA SER A 52 29.29 -3.74 7.97
C SER A 52 29.40 -5.15 8.53
N LYS A 53 28.60 -5.49 9.56
CA LYS A 53 28.51 -6.88 10.06
C LYS A 53 28.01 -7.87 9.01
N PHE A 54 27.09 -7.44 8.15
CA PHE A 54 26.64 -8.27 7.03
C PHE A 54 27.76 -8.48 6.00
N ILE A 55 28.50 -7.43 5.62
CA ILE A 55 29.66 -7.57 4.71
C ILE A 55 30.75 -8.45 5.35
N GLU A 56 31.05 -8.25 6.64
CA GLU A 56 31.97 -9.11 7.39
C GLU A 56 31.53 -10.57 7.36
N SER A 57 30.23 -10.84 7.55
CA SER A 57 29.66 -12.20 7.46
C SER A 57 29.83 -12.82 6.07
N CYS A 58 29.72 -12.01 5.01
CA CYS A 58 29.95 -12.46 3.63
C CYS A 58 31.42 -12.84 3.41
N LEU A 59 32.36 -12.01 3.87
CA LEU A 59 33.79 -12.30 3.80
C LEU A 59 34.19 -13.54 4.62
N MET A 60 33.50 -13.77 5.74
CA MET A 60 33.64 -14.98 6.56
C MET A 60 32.96 -16.22 5.94
N ARG A 61 32.28 -16.07 4.80
CA ARG A 61 31.53 -17.13 4.10
C ARG A 61 30.46 -17.78 4.99
N ILE A 62 29.87 -16.98 5.88
CA ILE A 62 28.74 -17.42 6.71
C ILE A 62 27.51 -17.61 5.81
N PRO A 63 26.76 -18.72 5.93
CA PRO A 63 25.55 -18.95 5.16
C PRO A 63 24.55 -17.80 5.31
N LEU A 64 24.18 -17.20 4.18
CA LEU A 64 23.23 -16.09 4.14
C LEU A 64 21.79 -16.62 4.03
N PRO A 65 20.82 -16.00 4.72
CA PRO A 65 19.41 -16.30 4.48
C PRO A 65 19.06 -16.05 3.00
N SER A 66 18.05 -16.75 2.48
CA SER A 66 17.60 -16.55 1.09
C SER A 66 16.87 -15.21 0.90
N CYS A 67 16.93 -14.65 -0.29
CA CYS A 67 16.05 -13.57 -0.75
C CYS A 67 14.84 -14.18 -1.48
N TYR A 68 13.72 -13.46 -1.50
CA TYR A 68 12.52 -13.86 -2.24
C TYR A 68 12.14 -12.80 -3.24
N PHE A 69 11.87 -13.21 -4.48
CA PHE A 69 11.50 -12.33 -5.59
C PHE A 69 10.15 -12.76 -6.17
N ALA A 70 9.33 -11.80 -6.60
CA ALA A 70 8.16 -12.05 -7.45
C ALA A 70 8.54 -11.73 -8.90
N GLU A 71 8.21 -12.61 -9.83
CA GLU A 71 8.37 -12.36 -11.27
C GLU A 71 7.17 -11.57 -11.81
N ASP A 72 7.41 -10.47 -12.52
CA ASP A 72 6.38 -9.72 -13.24
C ASP A 72 6.12 -10.31 -14.64
N ASP A 73 5.08 -9.84 -15.33
CA ASP A 73 4.69 -10.39 -16.63
C ASP A 73 5.78 -10.24 -17.71
N SER A 74 6.66 -9.25 -17.53
CA SER A 74 7.82 -8.98 -18.39
C SER A 74 9.07 -9.81 -18.02
N GLY A 75 8.99 -10.67 -17.00
CA GLY A 75 10.11 -11.48 -16.52
C GLY A 75 11.14 -10.72 -15.70
N ASN A 76 10.82 -9.49 -15.25
CA ASN A 76 11.63 -8.79 -14.26
C ASN A 76 11.26 -9.27 -12.86
N HIS A 77 12.14 -8.98 -11.90
CA HIS A 77 11.95 -9.42 -10.52
C HIS A 77 11.67 -8.24 -9.61
N ILE A 78 10.68 -8.38 -8.74
CA ILE A 78 10.37 -7.47 -7.64
C ILE A 78 10.83 -8.11 -6.34
N VAL A 79 11.61 -7.40 -5.53
CA VAL A 79 12.10 -7.94 -4.26
C VAL A 79 10.99 -7.96 -3.21
N ILE A 80 10.70 -9.16 -2.70
CA ILE A 80 9.72 -9.44 -1.64
C ILE A 80 10.39 -9.41 -0.26
N ASP A 81 11.54 -10.09 -0.17
CA ASP A 81 12.36 -10.19 1.04
C ASP A 81 13.84 -10.10 0.67
N GLY A 82 14.63 -9.52 1.58
CA GLY A 82 16.06 -9.31 1.39
C GLY A 82 16.45 -7.90 0.95
N VAL A 83 15.50 -6.95 0.93
CA VAL A 83 15.77 -5.53 0.57
C VAL A 83 16.95 -4.97 1.37
N GLN A 84 17.07 -5.27 2.66
CA GLN A 84 18.17 -4.79 3.48
C GLN A 84 19.53 -5.35 3.06
N ARG A 85 19.59 -6.64 2.70
CA ARG A 85 20.83 -7.29 2.24
C ARG A 85 21.24 -6.76 0.87
N LEU A 86 20.30 -6.72 -0.07
CA LEU A 86 20.55 -6.25 -1.43
C LEU A 86 20.93 -4.78 -1.49
N THR A 87 20.25 -3.93 -0.73
CA THR A 87 20.59 -2.50 -0.62
C THR A 87 21.97 -2.32 0.00
N THR A 88 22.32 -3.11 1.02
CA THR A 88 23.65 -3.06 1.63
C THR A 88 24.75 -3.43 0.63
N ILE A 89 24.56 -4.51 -0.13
CA ILE A 89 25.51 -4.94 -1.18
C ILE A 89 25.68 -3.82 -2.20
N GLN A 90 24.57 -3.28 -2.71
CA GLN A 90 24.59 -2.19 -3.70
C GLN A 90 25.34 -0.97 -3.19
N LYS A 91 24.91 -0.42 -2.05
CA LYS A 91 25.50 0.79 -1.45
C LYS A 91 26.99 0.61 -1.15
N PHE A 92 27.39 -0.57 -0.68
CA PHE A 92 28.79 -0.84 -0.41
C PHE A 92 29.61 -0.88 -1.71
N PHE A 93 29.12 -1.58 -2.74
CA PHE A 93 29.78 -1.66 -4.04
C PHE A 93 29.89 -0.30 -4.74
N ASP A 94 28.97 0.63 -4.41
CA ASP A 94 28.97 2.02 -4.87
C ASP A 94 29.81 2.96 -3.99
N ASP A 95 30.59 2.43 -3.04
CA ASP A 95 31.43 3.20 -2.12
C ASP A 95 30.64 4.25 -1.29
N GLU A 96 29.34 4.03 -1.08
CA GLU A 96 28.46 4.95 -0.32
C GLU A 96 28.75 4.93 1.19
N PHE A 97 29.39 3.87 1.69
CA PHE A 97 29.80 3.79 3.08
C PHE A 97 31.12 3.02 3.27
N ALA A 98 31.77 3.27 4.41
CA ALA A 98 32.96 2.57 4.86
C ALA A 98 32.60 1.59 5.98
N LEU A 99 33.32 0.47 6.04
CA LEU A 99 33.09 -0.57 7.05
C LEU A 99 33.37 -0.02 8.46
N GLU A 100 32.47 -0.31 9.39
CA GLU A 100 32.60 0.08 10.81
C GLU A 100 32.28 -1.08 11.75
N GLY A 101 33.00 -1.13 12.88
CA GLY A 101 32.78 -2.13 13.93
C GLY A 101 33.19 -3.54 13.53
N MET A 102 34.25 -3.67 12.74
CA MET A 102 34.83 -4.93 12.30
C MET A 102 35.46 -5.70 13.47
N THR A 103 35.26 -7.01 13.49
CA THR A 103 35.68 -7.88 14.61
C THR A 103 36.71 -8.91 14.19
N THR A 104 36.47 -9.57 13.06
CA THR A 104 37.31 -10.61 12.47
C THR A 104 38.30 -9.99 11.48
N PHE A 105 37.82 -9.09 10.62
CA PHE A 105 38.64 -8.40 9.61
C PHE A 105 38.93 -6.95 10.04
N LYS A 106 39.65 -6.78 11.15
CA LYS A 106 39.92 -5.45 11.75
C LYS A 106 40.71 -4.53 10.83
N GLU A 107 41.53 -5.09 9.94
CA GLU A 107 42.29 -4.38 8.91
C GLU A 107 41.43 -3.76 7.81
N LEU A 108 40.13 -4.06 7.79
CA LEU A 108 39.15 -3.48 6.87
C LEU A 108 38.33 -2.35 7.51
N GLU A 109 38.54 -2.06 8.80
CA GLU A 109 37.89 -0.93 9.47
C GLU A 109 38.16 0.38 8.71
N GLY A 110 37.10 1.14 8.45
CA GLY A 110 37.16 2.40 7.71
C GLY A 110 37.34 2.28 6.20
N LYS A 111 37.45 1.05 5.64
CA LYS A 111 37.60 0.86 4.20
C LYS A 111 36.28 0.80 3.46
N LYS A 112 36.27 1.36 2.26
CA LYS A 112 35.21 1.21 1.26
C LYS A 112 35.47 0.02 0.35
N PHE A 113 34.51 -0.32 -0.51
CA PHE A 113 34.64 -1.45 -1.43
C PHE A 113 35.84 -1.31 -2.36
N SER A 114 36.07 -0.13 -2.93
CA SER A 114 37.22 0.10 -3.82
C SER A 114 38.59 -0.15 -3.18
N GLU A 115 38.67 -0.11 -1.84
CA GLU A 115 39.89 -0.22 -1.04
C GLU A 115 40.17 -1.66 -0.55
N LEU A 116 39.33 -2.63 -0.91
CA LEU A 116 39.43 -4.02 -0.41
C LEU A 116 40.47 -4.91 -1.15
N GLY A 117 41.11 -4.41 -2.21
CA GLY A 117 42.09 -5.19 -2.97
C GLY A 117 41.50 -6.48 -3.56
N SER A 118 42.12 -7.62 -3.31
CA SER A 118 41.67 -8.93 -3.84
C SER A 118 40.33 -9.40 -3.28
N LEU A 119 39.93 -8.94 -2.09
CA LEU A 119 38.65 -9.31 -1.46
C LEU A 119 37.44 -8.74 -2.23
N ARG A 120 37.66 -7.76 -3.13
CA ARG A 120 36.62 -7.26 -4.03
C ARG A 120 36.07 -8.37 -4.92
N SER A 121 36.95 -9.07 -5.61
CA SER A 121 36.56 -10.17 -6.50
C SER A 121 35.92 -11.33 -5.75
N GLU A 122 36.33 -11.56 -4.49
CA GLU A 122 35.66 -12.53 -3.62
C GLU A 122 34.22 -12.09 -3.30
N LEU A 123 33.99 -10.83 -2.94
CA LEU A 123 32.65 -10.31 -2.70
C LEU A 123 31.79 -10.28 -3.96
N GLU A 124 32.34 -9.87 -5.11
CA GLU A 124 31.62 -9.83 -6.40
C GLU A 124 31.09 -11.23 -6.78
N SER A 125 31.93 -12.25 -6.60
CA SER A 125 31.59 -13.65 -6.88
C SER A 125 30.78 -14.35 -5.78
N THR A 126 30.65 -13.74 -4.60
CA THR A 126 29.83 -14.28 -3.51
C THR A 126 28.38 -14.40 -3.95
N THR A 127 27.78 -15.56 -3.73
CA THR A 127 26.40 -15.84 -4.14
C THR A 127 25.42 -15.80 -2.98
N ILE A 128 24.20 -15.32 -3.23
CA ILE A 128 23.08 -15.46 -2.30
C ILE A 128 21.92 -16.18 -2.98
N ARG A 129 21.29 -17.10 -2.23
CA ARG A 129 20.12 -17.83 -2.71
C ARG A 129 18.93 -16.92 -2.88
N CYS A 130 18.35 -16.93 -4.06
CA CYS A 130 17.16 -16.19 -4.43
C CYS A 130 16.06 -17.17 -4.84
N ILE A 131 14.91 -17.10 -4.18
CA ILE A 131 13.74 -17.92 -4.47
C ILE A 131 12.78 -17.06 -5.28
N VAL A 132 12.64 -17.35 -6.57
CA VAL A 132 11.73 -16.63 -7.47
C VAL A 132 10.36 -17.28 -7.44
N LEU A 133 9.35 -16.53 -7.00
CA LEU A 133 7.94 -16.86 -7.16
C LEU A 133 7.59 -16.53 -8.62
N ARG A 134 7.41 -17.58 -9.42
CA ARG A 134 7.11 -17.46 -10.84
C ARG A 134 5.77 -16.76 -11.08
N LYS A 135 5.64 -16.07 -12.20
CA LYS A 135 4.44 -15.27 -12.53
C LYS A 135 3.15 -16.09 -12.64
N GLU A 136 3.25 -17.39 -12.89
CA GLU A 136 2.09 -18.29 -12.96
C GLU A 136 1.45 -18.55 -11.59
N ASN A 137 2.11 -18.15 -10.49
CA ASN A 137 1.51 -18.26 -9.16
C ASN A 137 0.31 -17.32 -9.01
N PRO A 138 -0.79 -17.77 -8.39
CA PRO A 138 -1.90 -16.89 -8.05
C PRO A 138 -1.43 -15.72 -7.18
N LYS A 139 -1.78 -14.48 -7.55
CA LYS A 139 -1.37 -13.27 -6.80
C LYS A 139 -1.77 -13.31 -5.32
N LYS A 140 -2.93 -13.91 -5.02
CA LYS A 140 -3.40 -14.18 -3.65
C LYS A 140 -2.41 -15.01 -2.83
N LEU A 141 -1.78 -16.03 -3.44
CA LEU A 141 -0.80 -16.90 -2.78
C LEU A 141 0.55 -16.19 -2.61
N ILE A 142 0.98 -15.42 -3.63
CA ILE A 142 2.16 -14.54 -3.52
C ILE A 142 1.99 -13.60 -2.32
N ARG A 143 0.84 -12.91 -2.20
CA ARG A 143 0.51 -12.04 -1.07
C ARG A 143 0.56 -12.73 0.29
N GLU A 144 0.10 -13.98 0.36
CA GLU A 144 0.16 -14.76 1.59
C GLU A 144 1.61 -15.03 2.00
N ILE A 145 2.49 -15.33 1.04
CA ILE A 145 3.93 -15.48 1.29
C ILE A 145 4.56 -14.16 1.74
N PHE A 146 4.24 -13.04 1.09
CA PHE A 146 4.65 -11.71 1.57
C PHE A 146 4.24 -11.51 3.03
N SER A 147 2.99 -11.83 3.36
CA SER A 147 2.43 -11.65 4.70
C SER A 147 3.10 -12.55 5.74
N ARG A 148 3.60 -13.74 5.34
CA ARG A 148 4.29 -14.68 6.23
C ARG A 148 5.76 -14.33 6.42
N LEU A 149 6.47 -13.97 5.35
CA LEU A 149 7.88 -13.57 5.42
C LEU A 149 8.07 -12.28 6.25
N ASN A 150 7.14 -11.33 6.12
CA ASN A 150 7.19 -10.07 6.84
C ASN A 150 6.82 -10.15 8.33
N GLN A 151 6.38 -11.31 8.87
CA GLN A 151 6.03 -11.44 10.30
C GLN A 151 7.23 -11.29 11.24
N GLY A 152 8.45 -11.56 10.77
CA GLY A 152 9.69 -11.38 11.54
C GLY A 152 10.42 -10.06 11.31
N ALA A 153 9.95 -9.21 10.38
CA ALA A 153 10.61 -7.98 9.95
C ALA A 153 9.69 -6.76 10.09
N VAL A 154 10.04 -5.64 9.45
CA VAL A 154 9.17 -4.46 9.41
C VAL A 154 7.91 -4.82 8.63
N LYS A 155 6.77 -4.91 9.33
CA LYS A 155 5.48 -5.25 8.71
C LYS A 155 5.08 -4.20 7.67
N LEU A 156 4.88 -4.66 6.44
CA LEU A 156 4.25 -3.87 5.38
C LEU A 156 2.74 -3.77 5.64
N SER A 157 2.13 -2.66 5.23
CA SER A 157 0.69 -2.55 5.19
C SER A 157 0.10 -3.31 4.02
N ASP A 158 -1.20 -3.56 4.06
CA ASP A 158 -1.88 -4.26 2.97
C ASP A 158 -1.79 -3.46 1.66
N GLN A 159 -1.83 -2.12 1.73
CA GLN A 159 -1.73 -1.26 0.55
C GLN A 159 -0.32 -1.26 -0.06
N GLU A 160 0.74 -1.27 0.75
CA GLU A 160 2.11 -1.42 0.24
C GLU A 160 2.31 -2.75 -0.49
N ILE A 161 1.67 -3.82 -0.01
CA ILE A 161 1.69 -5.12 -0.70
C ILE A 161 0.91 -5.04 -2.03
N ARG A 162 -0.25 -4.38 -2.05
CA ARG A 162 -1.03 -4.18 -3.30
C ARG A 162 -0.24 -3.41 -4.35
N HIS A 163 0.39 -2.31 -3.96
CA HIS A 163 1.25 -1.50 -4.84
C HIS A 163 2.33 -2.35 -5.50
N ALA A 164 2.94 -3.28 -4.75
CA ALA A 164 3.97 -4.18 -5.28
C ALA A 164 3.42 -5.26 -6.23
N LEU A 165 2.20 -5.76 -6.01
CA LEU A 165 1.61 -6.88 -6.76
C LEU A 165 0.78 -6.45 -7.97
N TYR A 166 0.30 -5.22 -7.98
CA TYR A 166 -0.58 -4.67 -9.01
C TYR A 166 -0.04 -3.32 -9.55
N PRO A 167 1.21 -3.27 -10.05
CA PRO A 167 1.73 -2.04 -10.64
C PRO A 167 0.99 -1.72 -11.95
N GLY A 168 0.79 -0.45 -12.24
CA GLY A 168 0.18 0.01 -13.49
C GLY A 168 -0.62 1.30 -13.33
N GLY A 169 -1.34 1.70 -14.39
CA GLY A 169 -2.01 3.00 -14.44
C GLY A 169 -3.08 3.22 -13.36
N PHE A 170 -3.74 2.15 -12.88
CA PHE A 170 -4.69 2.29 -11.77
C PHE A 170 -3.99 2.54 -10.43
N ASP A 171 -2.89 1.85 -10.15
CA ASP A 171 -2.08 2.08 -8.96
C ASP A 171 -1.45 3.48 -8.96
N GLU A 172 -0.94 3.93 -10.11
CA GLU A 172 -0.46 5.31 -10.30
C GLU A 172 -1.57 6.36 -10.07
N LEU A 173 -2.80 6.07 -10.52
CA LEU A 173 -3.96 6.93 -10.26
C LEU A 173 -4.29 7.01 -8.76
N LEU A 174 -4.17 5.92 -8.01
CA LEU A 174 -4.38 5.94 -6.55
C LEU A 174 -3.36 6.86 -5.86
N GLU A 175 -2.09 6.77 -6.25
CA GLU A 175 -1.03 7.63 -5.73
C GLU A 175 -1.25 9.10 -6.11
N GLU A 176 -1.64 9.39 -7.36
CA GLU A 176 -1.98 10.75 -7.81
C GLU A 176 -3.09 11.37 -6.95
N LEU A 177 -4.21 10.65 -6.80
CA LEU A 177 -5.37 11.13 -6.06
C LEU A 177 -5.13 11.14 -4.54
N GLY A 178 -4.31 10.22 -4.03
CA GLY A 178 -3.89 10.17 -2.63
C GLY A 178 -3.07 11.39 -2.22
N ASN A 179 -2.37 12.03 -3.17
CA ASN A 179 -1.63 13.26 -2.96
C ASN A 179 -2.48 14.54 -2.92
N ILE A 180 -3.79 14.47 -3.21
CA ILE A 180 -4.71 15.61 -3.01
C ILE A 180 -4.74 15.96 -1.52
N ASP A 181 -4.57 17.24 -1.17
CA ASP A 181 -4.42 17.70 0.22
C ASP A 181 -5.54 17.24 1.16
N ALA A 182 -6.79 17.22 0.67
CA ALA A 182 -7.94 16.75 1.45
C ALA A 182 -7.84 15.27 1.86
N ILE A 183 -7.14 14.45 1.07
CA ILE A 183 -6.91 13.02 1.28
C ILE A 183 -5.58 12.79 2.02
N LYS A 184 -4.49 13.38 1.53
CA LYS A 184 -3.16 13.30 2.15
C LYS A 184 -3.17 13.72 3.62
N ASN A 185 -3.88 14.81 3.93
CA ASN A 185 -3.98 15.36 5.28
C ASN A 185 -5.22 14.87 6.05
N PHE A 186 -5.92 13.85 5.55
CA PHE A 186 -7.23 13.43 6.07
C PHE A 186 -7.16 13.05 7.56
N GLY A 187 -7.83 13.78 8.45
CA GLY A 187 -7.89 13.43 9.88
C GLY A 187 -6.58 13.66 10.65
N LEU A 188 -5.58 14.33 10.05
CA LEU A 188 -4.44 14.87 10.79
C LEU A 188 -4.88 16.11 11.58
N ALA A 189 -4.40 16.24 12.82
CA ALA A 189 -4.41 17.54 13.48
C ALA A 189 -3.19 18.33 12.98
N GLU A 190 -3.28 19.66 12.91
CA GLU A 190 -2.16 20.56 12.54
C GLU A 190 -0.87 20.33 13.36
N THR A 191 -0.96 19.64 14.49
CA THR A 191 0.12 19.44 15.46
C THR A 191 0.55 17.97 15.65
N THR A 192 0.09 17.01 14.84
CA THR A 192 0.45 15.60 15.02
C THR A 192 1.78 15.22 14.36
N THR A 193 2.71 14.69 15.16
CA THR A 193 3.99 14.09 14.74
C THR A 193 3.89 12.59 14.40
N VAL A 194 2.66 12.05 14.28
CA VAL A 194 2.42 10.63 14.01
C VAL A 194 2.83 10.33 12.57
N LYS A 195 3.89 9.52 12.40
CA LYS A 195 4.25 8.94 11.09
C LYS A 195 3.13 8.00 10.66
N ARG A 196 2.27 8.46 9.76
CA ARG A 196 1.36 7.59 9.02
C ARG A 196 2.14 6.61 8.18
N ASP A 197 1.52 5.48 7.89
CA ASP A 197 1.92 4.73 6.72
C ASP A 197 1.71 5.61 5.48
N SER A 198 2.76 5.76 4.66
CA SER A 198 2.79 6.64 3.50
C SER A 198 1.73 6.31 2.46
N ARG A 199 1.19 5.07 2.48
CA ARG A 199 0.20 4.58 1.51
C ARG A 199 -1.23 4.55 2.08
N GLU A 200 -1.48 5.05 3.30
CA GLU A 200 -2.85 5.22 3.81
C GLU A 200 -3.75 6.05 2.88
N PRO A 201 -3.28 7.17 2.27
CA PRO A 201 -4.07 7.94 1.31
C PRO A 201 -4.48 7.11 0.09
N ASP A 202 -3.58 6.30 -0.44
CA ASP A 202 -3.82 5.47 -1.62
C ASP A 202 -4.89 4.41 -1.32
N GLU A 203 -4.86 3.78 -0.15
CA GLU A 203 -5.93 2.87 0.28
C GLU A 203 -7.26 3.62 0.44
N GLN A 204 -7.26 4.85 0.94
CA GLN A 204 -8.46 5.67 1.05
C GLN A 204 -9.08 5.96 -0.33
N VAL A 205 -8.26 6.21 -1.36
CA VAL A 205 -8.74 6.36 -2.74
C VAL A 205 -9.29 5.03 -3.27
N LEU A 206 -8.59 3.91 -3.03
CA LEU A 206 -9.02 2.58 -3.44
C LEU A 206 -10.38 2.23 -2.84
N ARG A 207 -10.60 2.54 -1.56
CA ARG A 207 -11.90 2.35 -0.88
C ARG A 207 -13.02 3.12 -1.57
N PHE A 208 -12.77 4.34 -2.05
CA PHE A 208 -13.78 5.09 -2.79
C PHE A 208 -14.21 4.32 -4.04
N PHE A 209 -13.26 3.91 -4.89
CA PHE A 209 -13.60 3.19 -6.11
C PHE A 209 -14.28 1.86 -5.83
N ALA A 210 -13.79 1.11 -4.84
CA ALA A 210 -14.36 -0.14 -4.40
C ALA A 210 -15.81 0.01 -3.90
N PHE A 211 -16.09 1.08 -3.16
CA PHE A 211 -17.43 1.37 -2.66
C PHE A 211 -18.29 2.20 -3.62
N TYR A 212 -17.78 2.70 -4.74
CA TYR A 212 -18.56 3.50 -5.67
C TYR A 212 -19.60 2.63 -6.39
N GLU A 213 -19.24 1.43 -6.81
CA GLU A 213 -20.14 0.54 -7.53
C GLU A 213 -20.94 -0.35 -6.55
N ASP A 214 -22.27 -0.18 -6.47
CA ASP A 214 -23.11 -0.87 -5.46
C ASP A 214 -23.11 -2.41 -5.63
N ASN A 215 -22.95 -2.89 -6.85
CA ASN A 215 -22.94 -4.32 -7.18
C ASN A 215 -21.74 -5.06 -6.59
N PHE A 216 -20.72 -4.35 -6.11
CA PHE A 216 -19.54 -4.97 -5.52
C PHE A 216 -19.77 -5.47 -4.09
N PHE A 217 -20.80 -5.00 -3.39
CA PHE A 217 -21.12 -5.49 -2.04
C PHE A 217 -21.63 -6.94 -2.03
N ASP A 218 -22.22 -7.39 -3.13
CA ASP A 218 -22.67 -8.77 -3.30
C ASP A 218 -21.48 -9.74 -3.34
N TYR A 219 -20.32 -9.28 -3.81
CA TYR A 219 -19.06 -10.03 -3.84
C TYR A 219 -18.20 -9.84 -2.57
N PHE A 220 -18.61 -8.95 -1.66
CA PHE A 220 -17.94 -8.70 -0.38
C PHE A 220 -18.18 -9.87 0.59
N ASP A 221 -18.12 -11.16 0.22
CA ASP A 221 -18.28 -12.25 1.21
C ASP A 221 -17.05 -12.43 2.12
N SER A 222 -15.96 -11.76 1.77
CA SER A 222 -14.67 -11.80 2.42
C SER A 222 -14.38 -10.57 3.30
N SER A 223 -13.21 -10.58 3.95
CA SER A 223 -12.70 -9.42 4.68
C SER A 223 -12.48 -8.21 3.74
N LEU A 224 -12.55 -6.97 4.28
CA LEU A 224 -12.26 -5.75 3.52
C LEU A 224 -10.93 -5.82 2.76
N LYS A 225 -9.93 -6.49 3.35
CA LYS A 225 -8.65 -6.71 2.70
C LYS A 225 -8.80 -7.40 1.35
N GLU A 226 -9.50 -8.54 1.30
CA GLU A 226 -9.69 -9.28 0.04
C GLU A 226 -10.53 -8.49 -0.96
N PHE A 227 -11.54 -7.77 -0.49
CA PHE A 227 -12.35 -6.92 -1.34
C PHE A 227 -11.53 -5.85 -2.09
N LEU A 228 -10.61 -5.18 -1.40
CA LEU A 228 -9.75 -4.17 -2.01
C LEU A 228 -8.71 -4.80 -2.96
N ASP A 229 -8.24 -6.01 -2.66
CA ASP A 229 -7.34 -6.75 -3.55
C ASP A 229 -8.01 -7.15 -4.86
N ASP A 230 -9.22 -7.71 -4.79
CA ASP A 230 -9.99 -8.09 -5.98
C ASP A 230 -10.27 -6.85 -6.86
N HIS A 231 -10.46 -5.69 -6.23
CA HIS A 231 -10.62 -4.42 -6.93
C HIS A 231 -9.31 -3.98 -7.62
N MET A 232 -8.16 -4.06 -6.95
CA MET A 232 -6.86 -3.77 -7.59
C MET A 232 -6.61 -4.69 -8.79
N GLU A 233 -6.89 -5.98 -8.66
CA GLU A 233 -6.70 -6.94 -9.74
C GLU A 233 -7.60 -6.62 -10.94
N LYS A 234 -8.88 -6.38 -10.70
CA LYS A 234 -9.86 -6.09 -11.76
C LYS A 234 -9.51 -4.86 -12.60
N PHE A 235 -8.95 -3.83 -11.97
CA PHE A 235 -8.66 -2.55 -12.63
C PHE A 235 -7.19 -2.40 -13.05
N SER A 236 -6.38 -3.46 -12.93
CA SER A 236 -4.95 -3.40 -13.25
C SER A 236 -4.65 -3.14 -14.74
N ASP A 237 -5.55 -3.52 -15.65
CA ASP A 237 -5.38 -3.40 -17.11
C ASP A 237 -6.23 -2.28 -17.75
N LEU A 238 -6.66 -1.29 -16.96
CA LEU A 238 -7.43 -0.16 -17.48
C LEU A 238 -6.65 0.68 -18.50
N LYS A 239 -7.36 1.20 -19.50
CA LYS A 239 -6.81 2.15 -20.48
C LYS A 239 -6.86 3.59 -19.95
N ASP A 240 -6.04 4.46 -20.53
CA ASP A 240 -5.94 5.88 -20.14
C ASP A 240 -7.28 6.62 -20.13
N ASP A 241 -8.16 6.37 -21.11
CA ASP A 241 -9.49 6.99 -21.16
C ASP A 241 -10.37 6.58 -19.96
N GLU A 242 -10.30 5.30 -19.57
CA GLU A 242 -11.03 4.79 -18.40
C GLU A 242 -10.46 5.35 -17.10
N LEU A 243 -9.13 5.44 -17.00
CA LEU A 243 -8.44 6.08 -15.87
C LEU A 243 -8.83 7.56 -15.74
N ASN A 244 -8.94 8.29 -16.85
CA ASN A 244 -9.42 9.67 -16.87
C ASN A 244 -10.85 9.81 -16.35
N ILE A 245 -11.76 8.91 -16.75
CA ILE A 245 -13.13 8.89 -16.23
C ILE A 245 -13.13 8.66 -14.72
N MET A 246 -12.32 7.72 -14.22
CA MET A 246 -12.20 7.44 -12.79
C MET A 246 -11.62 8.62 -12.01
N ARG A 247 -10.60 9.29 -12.56
CA ARG A 247 -10.00 10.51 -12.00
C ARG A 247 -11.03 11.62 -11.83
N GLU A 248 -11.77 11.94 -12.87
CA GLU A 248 -12.80 12.99 -12.82
C GLU A 248 -13.96 12.62 -11.91
N ARG A 249 -14.35 11.33 -11.88
CA ARG A 249 -15.36 10.82 -10.94
C ARG A 249 -14.93 11.04 -9.49
N PHE A 250 -13.67 10.74 -9.14
CA PHE A 250 -13.15 10.98 -7.80
C PHE A 250 -13.20 12.47 -7.43
N LYS A 251 -12.62 13.32 -8.29
CA LYS A 251 -12.54 14.78 -8.05
C LYS A 251 -13.93 15.40 -7.92
N THR A 252 -14.85 15.04 -8.79
CA THR A 252 -16.24 15.52 -8.75
C THR A 252 -16.94 15.06 -7.47
N SER A 253 -16.74 13.80 -7.05
CA SER A 253 -17.33 13.28 -5.81
C SER A 253 -16.82 14.03 -4.58
N LEU A 254 -15.51 14.29 -4.53
CA LEU A 254 -14.90 15.07 -3.46
C LEU A 254 -15.48 16.48 -3.41
N SER A 255 -15.52 17.17 -4.56
CA SER A 255 -16.04 18.53 -4.67
C SER A 255 -17.51 18.62 -4.22
N LYS A 256 -18.35 17.63 -4.56
CA LYS A 256 -19.74 17.56 -4.09
C LYS A 256 -19.84 17.39 -2.58
N CYS A 257 -19.02 16.53 -1.99
CA CYS A 257 -18.95 16.38 -0.53
C CYS A 257 -18.52 17.68 0.15
N GLU A 258 -17.49 18.34 -0.36
CA GLU A 258 -17.00 19.62 0.18
C GLU A 258 -18.05 20.72 0.03
N LYS A 259 -18.77 20.77 -1.08
CA LYS A 259 -19.86 21.73 -1.31
C LYS A 259 -21.01 21.57 -0.31
N ILE A 260 -21.39 20.33 -0.01
CA ILE A 260 -22.50 20.06 0.93
C ILE A 260 -22.08 20.29 2.38
N PHE A 261 -20.89 19.81 2.77
CA PHE A 261 -20.52 19.72 4.18
C PHE A 261 -19.49 20.77 4.64
N GLY A 262 -18.82 21.45 3.71
CA GLY A 262 -17.78 22.43 4.01
C GLY A 262 -16.66 21.84 4.86
N GLU A 263 -16.25 22.57 5.90
CA GLU A 263 -15.19 22.14 6.83
C GLU A 263 -15.55 20.87 7.62
N ASP A 264 -16.84 20.59 7.80
CA ASP A 264 -17.34 19.44 8.54
C ASP A 264 -17.39 18.15 7.70
N VAL A 265 -16.89 18.17 6.47
CA VAL A 265 -16.89 17.02 5.56
C VAL A 265 -16.23 15.80 6.19
N PHE A 266 -16.89 14.63 6.06
CA PHE A 266 -16.45 13.35 6.62
C PHE A 266 -16.30 13.31 8.15
N THR A 267 -17.04 14.17 8.87
CA THR A 267 -17.08 14.17 10.34
C THR A 267 -18.42 13.65 10.88
N ASN A 268 -18.43 13.34 12.18
CA ASN A 268 -19.67 13.16 12.92
C ASN A 268 -20.15 14.53 13.43
N PRO A 269 -21.29 15.06 12.95
CA PRO A 269 -21.76 16.39 13.34
C PRO A 269 -22.38 16.43 14.74
N THR A 270 -22.60 15.27 15.39
CA THR A 270 -23.22 15.17 16.71
C THR A 270 -22.24 15.33 17.87
N VAL A 271 -20.93 15.33 17.60
CA VAL A 271 -19.89 15.44 18.62
C VAL A 271 -19.27 16.84 18.63
N ARG A 272 -18.92 17.32 19.83
CA ARG A 272 -18.29 18.63 20.01
C ARG A 272 -16.94 18.75 19.31
N ARG A 273 -16.11 17.69 19.37
CA ARG A 273 -14.81 17.64 18.70
C ARG A 273 -14.93 16.84 17.42
N LYS A 274 -15.16 17.54 16.32
CA LYS A 274 -15.26 16.95 15.00
C LYS A 274 -13.88 16.51 14.53
N ARG A 275 -13.81 15.29 14.01
CA ARG A 275 -12.61 14.72 13.36
C ARG A 275 -13.06 13.97 12.12
N LYS A 276 -12.31 14.11 11.03
CA LYS A 276 -12.54 13.34 9.81
C LYS A 276 -12.31 11.86 10.11
N GLY A 277 -13.21 10.99 9.66
CA GLY A 277 -13.14 9.56 9.91
C GLY A 277 -13.48 8.74 8.67
N LEU A 278 -12.72 7.66 8.45
CA LEU A 278 -12.90 6.79 7.27
C LEU A 278 -14.32 6.23 7.16
N VAL A 279 -14.99 5.96 8.29
CA VAL A 279 -16.39 5.50 8.28
C VAL A 279 -17.32 6.50 7.58
N HIS A 280 -17.13 7.79 7.84
CA HIS A 280 -17.94 8.84 7.23
C HIS A 280 -17.57 9.04 5.76
N TYR A 281 -16.27 8.94 5.46
CA TYR A 281 -15.76 8.97 4.08
C TYR A 281 -16.32 7.83 3.22
N ASP A 282 -16.23 6.58 3.70
CA ASP A 282 -16.71 5.38 2.99
C ASP A 282 -18.21 5.42 2.67
N ILE A 283 -18.97 6.21 3.42
CA ILE A 283 -20.41 6.39 3.21
C ILE A 283 -20.67 7.57 2.27
N LEU A 284 -20.17 8.75 2.63
CA LEU A 284 -20.50 9.99 1.96
C LEU A 284 -19.86 10.08 0.58
N MET A 285 -18.56 9.81 0.46
CA MET A 285 -17.81 9.98 -0.79
C MET A 285 -18.46 9.23 -1.98
N PRO A 286 -18.74 7.91 -1.89
CA PRO A 286 -19.36 7.20 -3.01
C PRO A 286 -20.83 7.54 -3.22
N THR A 287 -21.61 7.80 -2.17
CA THR A 287 -23.07 8.02 -2.31
C THR A 287 -23.41 9.44 -2.78
N ILE A 288 -22.73 10.45 -2.24
CA ILE A 288 -22.87 11.83 -2.68
C ILE A 288 -22.29 12.01 -4.08
N GLY A 289 -21.20 11.31 -4.40
CA GLY A 289 -20.60 11.32 -5.73
C GLY A 289 -21.53 10.90 -6.87
N LYS A 290 -22.60 10.16 -6.58
CA LYS A 290 -23.62 9.74 -7.55
C LYS A 290 -24.77 10.73 -7.73
N LEU A 291 -24.87 11.75 -6.88
CA LEU A 291 -25.94 12.73 -6.99
C LEU A 291 -25.72 13.65 -8.18
N ASN A 292 -26.81 14.04 -8.84
CA ASN A 292 -26.77 15.10 -9.86
C ASN A 292 -26.51 16.45 -9.19
N ASP A 293 -25.92 17.38 -9.95
CA ASP A 293 -25.52 18.69 -9.42
C ASP A 293 -26.72 19.51 -8.92
N ASP A 294 -27.89 19.38 -9.54
CA ASP A 294 -29.12 20.05 -9.11
C ASP A 294 -29.52 19.62 -7.69
N ILE A 295 -29.47 18.32 -7.38
CA ILE A 295 -29.76 17.80 -6.04
C ILE A 295 -28.74 18.34 -5.03
N VAL A 296 -27.46 18.36 -5.40
CA VAL A 296 -26.40 18.91 -4.55
C VAL A 296 -26.66 20.39 -4.26
N ASN A 297 -27.10 21.16 -5.25
CA ASN A 297 -27.36 22.59 -5.11
C ASN A 297 -28.62 22.89 -4.30
N GLU A 298 -29.72 22.23 -4.62
CA GLU A 298 -31.04 22.53 -4.06
C GLU A 298 -31.28 21.89 -2.70
N LYS A 299 -30.67 20.72 -2.45
CA LYS A 299 -30.96 19.89 -1.27
C LYS A 299 -29.82 19.78 -0.27
N SER A 300 -28.78 20.61 -0.41
CA SER A 300 -27.61 20.61 0.47
C SER A 300 -27.97 20.65 1.97
N GLU A 301 -28.93 21.48 2.37
CA GLU A 301 -29.33 21.61 3.77
C GLU A 301 -30.06 20.37 4.29
N GLN A 302 -30.99 19.84 3.50
CA GLN A 302 -31.73 18.61 3.82
C GLN A 302 -30.78 17.42 3.91
N ILE A 303 -29.76 17.33 3.03
CA ILE A 303 -28.73 16.29 3.08
C ILE A 303 -27.93 16.41 4.40
N ARG A 304 -27.54 17.61 4.81
CA ARG A 304 -26.85 17.83 6.10
C ARG A 304 -27.71 17.42 7.29
N ASN A 305 -29.00 17.76 7.28
CA ASN A 305 -29.95 17.38 8.32
C ASN A 305 -30.13 15.86 8.38
N ALA A 306 -30.30 15.21 7.23
CA ALA A 306 -30.37 13.74 7.13
C ALA A 306 -29.11 13.07 7.69
N TRP A 307 -27.93 13.62 7.39
CA TRP A 307 -26.67 13.12 7.93
C TRP A 307 -26.58 13.27 9.45
N PHE A 308 -27.04 14.40 9.99
CA PHE A 308 -27.13 14.63 11.43
C PHE A 308 -28.10 13.64 12.10
N THR A 309 -29.27 13.39 11.51
CA THR A 309 -30.25 12.40 11.98
C THR A 309 -29.64 11.00 12.02
N LEU A 310 -28.97 10.59 10.94
CA LEU A 310 -28.29 9.29 10.90
C LEU A 310 -27.25 9.17 12.02
N CYS A 311 -26.36 10.15 12.15
CA CYS A 311 -25.30 10.14 13.15
C CYS A 311 -25.84 10.17 14.60
N SER A 312 -27.05 10.71 14.78
CA SER A 312 -27.73 10.75 16.08
C SER A 312 -28.37 9.43 16.46
N SER A 313 -28.73 8.59 15.49
CA SER A 313 -29.44 7.32 15.71
C SER A 313 -28.62 6.33 16.55
N ALA A 314 -29.32 5.58 17.41
CA ALA A 314 -28.70 4.55 18.24
C ALA A 314 -28.16 3.40 17.39
N GLU A 315 -28.85 3.06 16.30
CA GLU A 315 -28.49 2.04 15.33
C GLU A 315 -27.15 2.37 14.68
N PHE A 316 -26.98 3.59 14.17
CA PHE A 316 -25.71 4.02 13.57
C PHE A 316 -24.59 4.01 14.61
N LYS A 317 -24.83 4.55 15.81
CA LYS A 317 -23.82 4.54 16.90
C LYS A 317 -23.35 3.12 17.25
N LYS A 318 -24.24 2.14 17.29
CA LYS A 318 -23.88 0.72 17.50
C LYS A 318 -22.94 0.17 16.43
N THR A 319 -23.04 0.64 15.18
CA THR A 319 -22.11 0.22 14.10
C THR A 319 -20.71 0.83 14.20
N LEU A 320 -20.53 1.83 15.08
CA LEU A 320 -19.23 2.44 15.37
C LEU A 320 -18.48 1.69 16.49
N SER A 321 -19.17 0.83 17.24
CA SER A 321 -18.58 -0.02 18.28
C SER A 321 -18.31 -1.43 17.76
N GLY A 322 -17.04 -1.83 17.71
CA GLY A 322 -16.62 -3.20 17.36
C GLY A 322 -16.67 -3.51 15.85
N GLY A 323 -15.51 -3.81 15.25
CA GLY A 323 -15.44 -4.28 13.85
C GLY A 323 -15.86 -3.24 12.81
N LEU A 324 -15.26 -2.05 12.85
CA LEU A 324 -15.56 -0.94 11.92
C LEU A 324 -15.47 -1.31 10.44
N GLN A 325 -14.66 -2.32 10.10
CA GLN A 325 -14.37 -2.75 8.74
C GLN A 325 -15.11 -4.05 8.36
N ASN A 326 -15.94 -4.61 9.25
CA ASN A 326 -16.69 -5.83 8.95
C ASN A 326 -17.82 -5.55 7.96
N LYS A 327 -18.07 -6.48 7.02
CA LYS A 327 -19.13 -6.40 6.00
C LYS A 327 -20.45 -5.89 6.57
N SER A 328 -20.94 -6.57 7.60
CA SER A 328 -22.25 -6.33 8.17
C SER A 328 -22.39 -4.91 8.73
N SER A 329 -21.35 -4.38 9.36
CA SER A 329 -21.33 -3.00 9.86
C SER A 329 -21.28 -1.98 8.73
N VAL A 330 -20.45 -2.22 7.70
CA VAL A 330 -20.36 -1.35 6.51
C VAL A 330 -21.71 -1.30 5.77
N MET A 331 -22.29 -2.46 5.48
CA MET A 331 -23.57 -2.56 4.76
C MET A 331 -24.72 -1.93 5.55
N LYS A 332 -24.81 -2.16 6.87
CA LYS A 332 -25.84 -1.54 7.70
C LYS A 332 -25.77 -0.02 7.66
N ARG A 333 -24.57 0.56 7.83
CA ARG A 333 -24.38 2.01 7.74
C ARG A 333 -24.79 2.57 6.38
N ARG A 334 -24.35 1.92 5.30
CA ARG A 334 -24.67 2.33 3.94
C ARG A 334 -26.17 2.25 3.66
N ALA A 335 -26.83 1.16 4.04
CA ALA A 335 -28.26 0.98 3.84
C ALA A 335 -29.08 2.04 4.60
N SER A 336 -28.75 2.29 5.87
CA SER A 336 -29.42 3.34 6.65
C SER A 336 -29.22 4.73 6.06
N TRP A 337 -28.02 5.03 5.55
CA TRP A 337 -27.75 6.29 4.88
C TRP A 337 -28.50 6.44 3.56
N VAL A 338 -28.44 5.44 2.68
CA VAL A 338 -29.09 5.46 1.36
C VAL A 338 -30.61 5.61 1.52
N ALA A 339 -31.22 5.00 2.53
CA ALA A 339 -32.64 5.18 2.82
C ALA A 339 -32.99 6.64 3.13
N LEU A 340 -32.26 7.29 4.06
CA LEU A 340 -32.46 8.69 4.41
C LEU A 340 -32.15 9.64 3.24
N LEU A 341 -31.07 9.37 2.51
CA LEU A 341 -30.70 10.17 1.35
C LEU A 341 -31.77 10.08 0.26
N LYS A 342 -32.40 8.91 0.07
CA LYS A 342 -33.51 8.74 -0.86
C LYS A 342 -34.74 9.55 -0.45
N GLU A 343 -35.07 9.61 0.83
CA GLU A 343 -36.18 10.47 1.32
C GLU A 343 -35.93 11.95 1.00
N VAL A 344 -34.68 12.42 1.15
CA VAL A 344 -34.30 13.78 0.76
C VAL A 344 -34.47 13.98 -0.75
N ILE A 345 -33.95 13.05 -1.57
CA ILE A 345 -34.06 13.11 -3.03
C ILE A 345 -35.52 13.11 -3.49
N ASP A 346 -36.38 12.30 -2.87
CA ASP A 346 -37.81 12.20 -3.17
C ASP A 346 -38.64 13.39 -2.63
N GLY A 347 -38.04 14.28 -1.81
CA GLY A 347 -38.73 15.41 -1.20
C GLY A 347 -39.67 15.02 -0.05
N LYS A 348 -39.40 13.91 0.62
CA LYS A 348 -40.17 13.35 1.75
C LYS A 348 -39.52 13.59 3.11
N TYR A 349 -38.39 14.29 3.14
CA TYR A 349 -37.56 14.52 4.31
C TYR A 349 -37.80 15.90 4.93
#